data_AF-A0ABD6IYZ1-F1
#
_entry.id   AF-A0ABD6IYZ1-F1
#
_cell.length_a   1.000
_cell.length_b   1.000
_cell.length_c   1.000
_cell.angle_alpha   90.00
_cell.angle_beta   90.00
_cell.angle_gamma   90.00
#
_symmetry.space_group_name_H-M   'P 1'
#
loop_
_entity.id
_entity.type
_entity.pdbx_description
1 polymer ?
#
loop_
_entity_poly.entity_id
_entity_poly.type
_entity_poly.pdbx_seq_one_letter_code
_entity_poly.pdbx_strand_id
1 'polypeptide(L)'
;MRCLNQPWLSSIFGTARWRTGDDGVRHVVVRPDITDRNQHCFKGHALAWKRRPTLLDTCGCEGYWSQLKEPRTARQEEKVITYSQFEDTYPNNGRRLPSEPAVREVSPARPVCAFLGPLEVRTGGLTHTVGGNRQRTLLAALLVSPGRPLAAEQLYTELWGENPPPTFENSLQAHVYRLRRTLQQLAGPDGRAPELLTRSSGYVLELGDEETDAAAFRRLAGQARACARHTPDQALRLLDEALGLWRGAPFQDVAQGPMSQSVALALEEEQLCAVEDKLWLEIQLADPVHSISELKRMRTIHPWRERLTEMLMLALYRTGRQAEAVETYNSTRHRLASELGMEPSLKLRQRLQQILNQAPSLDAAVPA
;
A
#
# COMPACT_ATOMS: atom_id res chain seq x y z
N MET A 1 1.42 -19.01 -15.58
CA MET A 1 1.41 -17.86 -16.54
C MET A 1 1.34 -16.46 -15.89
N ARG A 2 1.56 -16.25 -14.57
CA ARG A 2 1.54 -14.91 -13.95
C ARG A 2 2.88 -14.37 -13.42
N CYS A 3 3.98 -15.11 -13.57
CA CYS A 3 5.28 -14.71 -12.99
C CYS A 3 6.25 -14.03 -13.95
N LEU A 4 5.98 -14.00 -15.27
CA LEU A 4 6.98 -13.60 -16.28
C LEU A 4 6.68 -12.28 -17.01
N ASN A 5 5.65 -11.55 -16.59
CA ASN A 5 5.32 -10.23 -17.16
C ASN A 5 5.80 -9.09 -16.24
N GLN A 6 6.97 -9.28 -15.64
CA GLN A 6 7.56 -8.35 -14.68
C GLN A 6 8.61 -7.47 -15.39
N PRO A 7 8.56 -6.12 -15.24
CA PRO A 7 9.44 -5.17 -15.92
C PRO A 7 10.95 -5.38 -15.72
N TRP A 8 11.35 -6.14 -14.69
CA TRP A 8 12.76 -6.43 -14.38
C TRP A 8 13.41 -7.48 -15.30
N LEU A 9 12.63 -8.34 -15.96
CA LEU A 9 13.19 -9.35 -16.89
C LEU A 9 13.85 -8.68 -18.11
N SER A 10 13.26 -7.58 -18.58
CA SER A 10 13.84 -6.72 -19.62
C SER A 10 15.14 -6.03 -19.17
N SER A 11 15.31 -5.74 -17.88
CA SER A 11 16.51 -5.06 -17.38
C SER A 11 17.73 -5.98 -17.27
N ILE A 12 17.52 -7.30 -17.20
CA ILE A 12 18.60 -8.30 -17.06
C ILE A 12 19.06 -8.83 -18.42
N PHE A 13 18.13 -9.07 -19.34
CA PHE A 13 18.42 -9.80 -20.57
C PHE A 13 18.45 -8.97 -21.86
N GLY A 14 18.24 -7.65 -21.78
CA GLY A 14 18.41 -6.71 -22.90
C GLY A 14 17.32 -6.79 -23.98
N THR A 15 16.96 -7.99 -24.45
CA THR A 15 15.81 -8.22 -25.34
C THR A 15 15.16 -9.57 -25.08
N ALA A 16 13.88 -9.54 -24.67
CA ALA A 16 12.99 -10.69 -24.62
C ALA A 16 11.84 -10.46 -25.62
N ARG A 17 11.58 -11.41 -26.52
CA ARG A 17 10.47 -11.33 -27.49
C ARG A 17 9.59 -12.56 -27.36
N TRP A 18 8.28 -12.33 -27.44
CA TRP A 18 7.30 -13.40 -27.52
C TRP A 18 7.23 -13.94 -28.94
N ARG A 19 7.23 -15.27 -29.09
CA ARG A 19 7.00 -15.95 -30.36
C ARG A 19 5.95 -17.03 -30.14
N THR A 20 4.90 -17.04 -30.96
CA THR A 20 3.91 -18.12 -30.94
C THR A 20 4.40 -19.22 -31.88
N GLY A 21 4.48 -20.45 -31.40
CA GLY A 21 4.77 -21.62 -32.22
C GLY A 21 3.57 -22.01 -33.09
N ASP A 22 3.80 -22.86 -34.09
CA ASP A 22 2.76 -23.33 -35.02
C ASP A 22 1.70 -24.22 -34.33
N ASP A 23 1.96 -24.65 -33.09
CA ASP A 23 1.06 -25.35 -32.16
C ASP A 23 0.20 -24.41 -31.29
N GLY A 24 0.31 -23.10 -31.49
CA GLY A 24 -0.45 -22.07 -30.75
C GLY A 24 0.14 -21.75 -29.36
N VAL A 25 1.25 -22.36 -28.98
CA VAL A 25 1.90 -22.13 -27.68
C VAL A 25 2.80 -20.89 -27.76
N ARG A 26 2.69 -20.00 -26.76
CA ARG A 26 3.52 -18.78 -26.68
C ARG A 26 4.82 -19.05 -25.93
N HIS A 27 5.94 -18.87 -26.61
CA HIS A 27 7.29 -18.97 -26.06
C HIS A 27 7.89 -17.58 -25.85
N VAL A 28 8.77 -17.46 -24.84
CA VAL A 28 9.62 -16.28 -24.66
C VAL A 28 11.01 -16.63 -25.15
N VAL A 29 11.49 -15.90 -26.15
CA VAL A 29 12.86 -16.01 -26.68
C VAL A 29 13.69 -14.90 -26.07
N VAL A 30 14.78 -15.27 -25.42
CA VAL A 30 15.68 -14.34 -24.72
C VAL A 30 17.08 -14.47 -25.32
N ARG A 31 17.67 -13.36 -25.76
CA ARG A 31 19.09 -13.32 -26.17
C ARG A 31 19.93 -12.79 -25.01
N PRO A 32 20.79 -13.60 -24.39
CA PRO A 32 21.64 -13.11 -23.30
C PRO A 32 22.77 -12.25 -23.87
N ASP A 33 22.62 -10.93 -23.85
CA ASP A 33 23.71 -10.01 -24.12
C ASP A 33 24.46 -9.73 -22.80
N ILE A 34 25.29 -10.69 -22.39
CA ILE A 34 26.05 -10.60 -21.14
C ILE A 34 27.32 -9.78 -21.42
N THR A 35 27.28 -8.49 -21.13
CA THR A 35 28.50 -7.67 -20.99
C THR A 35 29.06 -7.83 -19.57
N ASP A 36 30.38 -7.70 -19.40
CA ASP A 36 31.11 -7.93 -18.13
C ASP A 36 30.53 -7.17 -16.91
N ARG A 37 29.79 -6.08 -17.15
CA ARG A 37 29.10 -5.30 -16.11
C ARG A 37 28.00 -6.08 -15.36
N ASN A 38 27.39 -7.09 -15.99
CA ASN A 38 26.24 -7.82 -15.41
C ASN A 38 26.64 -9.10 -14.65
N GLN A 39 27.89 -9.55 -14.73
CA GLN A 39 28.33 -10.77 -14.01
C GLN A 39 28.34 -10.61 -12.49
N HIS A 40 28.57 -9.41 -11.97
CA HIS A 40 28.61 -9.15 -10.52
C HIS A 40 27.21 -9.11 -9.88
N CYS A 41 26.21 -8.53 -10.56
CA CYS A 41 24.80 -8.60 -10.12
C CYS A 41 24.30 -10.06 -10.11
N PHE A 42 24.71 -10.86 -11.09
CA PHE A 42 24.27 -12.25 -11.21
C PHE A 42 24.79 -13.14 -10.07
N LYS A 43 26.05 -12.95 -9.64
CA LYS A 43 26.62 -13.66 -8.48
C LYS A 43 25.95 -13.27 -7.16
N GLY A 44 25.61 -11.99 -6.98
CA GLY A 44 24.93 -11.51 -5.76
C GLY A 44 23.54 -12.11 -5.56
N HIS A 45 22.75 -12.18 -6.63
CA HIS A 45 21.39 -12.75 -6.57
C HIS A 45 21.40 -14.28 -6.42
N ALA A 46 22.33 -14.99 -7.05
CA ALA A 46 22.46 -16.44 -6.88
C ALA A 46 22.84 -16.84 -5.44
N LEU A 47 23.65 -16.02 -4.75
CA LEU A 47 24.01 -16.20 -3.34
C LEU A 47 22.84 -15.89 -2.38
N ALA A 48 22.01 -14.90 -2.70
CA ALA A 48 20.81 -14.58 -1.94
C ALA A 48 19.76 -15.72 -2.00
N TRP A 49 19.70 -16.45 -3.12
CA TRP A 49 18.76 -17.56 -3.31
C TRP A 49 19.19 -18.86 -2.63
N LYS A 50 20.51 -19.09 -2.46
CA LYS A 50 21.03 -20.23 -1.68
C LYS A 50 20.70 -20.19 -0.19
N ARG A 51 20.26 -19.06 0.36
CA ARG A 51 19.95 -18.88 1.79
C ARG A 51 18.46 -19.05 2.15
N ARG A 52 17.60 -19.39 1.20
CA ARG A 52 16.17 -19.71 1.41
C ARG A 52 15.84 -21.09 0.82
N PRO A 53 15.91 -22.18 1.62
CA PRO A 53 15.76 -23.54 1.09
C PRO A 53 14.37 -23.83 0.51
N THR A 54 13.34 -23.13 0.99
CA THR A 54 11.93 -23.44 0.68
C THR A 54 11.45 -22.96 -0.69
N LEU A 55 12.22 -22.14 -1.41
CA LEU A 55 11.85 -21.64 -2.75
C LEU A 55 12.52 -22.43 -3.89
N LEU A 56 13.60 -23.15 -3.59
CA LEU A 56 14.36 -23.94 -4.58
C LEU A 56 13.67 -25.27 -4.90
N ASP A 57 13.02 -25.89 -3.91
CA ASP A 57 12.34 -27.19 -4.08
C ASP A 57 11.12 -27.12 -5.00
N THR A 58 10.46 -25.97 -5.10
CA THR A 58 9.24 -25.79 -5.91
C THR A 58 9.47 -25.50 -7.38
N CYS A 59 10.70 -25.19 -7.81
CA CYS A 59 10.95 -24.70 -9.17
C CYS A 59 11.73 -25.68 -10.07
N GLY A 60 12.23 -26.82 -9.55
CA GLY A 60 12.93 -27.83 -10.35
C GLY A 60 14.17 -27.31 -11.11
N CYS A 61 14.69 -26.13 -10.75
CA CYS A 61 15.69 -25.41 -11.55
C CYS A 61 17.13 -25.93 -11.36
N GLU A 62 17.36 -26.93 -10.50
CA GLU A 62 18.71 -27.40 -10.14
C GLU A 62 19.54 -27.87 -11.36
N GLY A 63 18.89 -28.46 -12.37
CA GLY A 63 19.55 -28.93 -13.60
C GLY A 63 20.04 -27.82 -14.54
N TYR A 64 19.51 -26.59 -14.41
CA TYR A 64 19.86 -25.47 -15.31
C TYR A 64 21.15 -24.76 -14.86
N TRP A 65 21.44 -24.74 -13.56
CA TRP A 65 22.54 -23.96 -12.98
C TRP A 65 23.92 -24.61 -13.13
N SER A 66 23.96 -25.91 -13.43
CA SER A 66 25.21 -26.66 -13.66
C SER A 66 25.80 -26.42 -15.06
N GLN A 67 24.99 -26.05 -16.06
CA GLN A 67 25.45 -25.84 -17.45
C GLN A 67 26.05 -24.45 -17.72
N LEU A 68 25.90 -23.48 -16.80
CA LEU A 68 26.39 -22.09 -16.95
C LEU A 68 27.82 -21.88 -16.42
N LYS A 69 28.54 -22.96 -16.06
CA LYS A 69 29.86 -22.89 -15.42
C LYS A 69 31.07 -23.00 -16.35
N GLU A 70 30.89 -23.18 -17.66
CA GLU A 70 32.03 -23.32 -18.57
C GLU A 70 32.45 -21.99 -19.22
N PRO A 71 33.75 -21.64 -19.19
CA PRO A 71 34.23 -20.40 -19.77
C PRO A 71 34.38 -20.51 -21.29
N ARG A 72 33.81 -19.50 -21.97
CA ARG A 72 34.10 -19.01 -23.34
C ARG A 72 34.63 -20.06 -24.34
N THR A 73 33.76 -20.54 -25.22
CA THR A 73 33.97 -20.52 -26.68
C THR A 73 32.71 -20.97 -27.44
N ALA A 74 32.53 -20.41 -28.65
CA ALA A 74 31.61 -20.82 -29.72
C ALA A 74 30.11 -20.39 -29.67
N ARG A 75 29.76 -19.57 -30.67
CA ARG A 75 28.45 -19.28 -31.31
C ARG A 75 27.20 -19.36 -30.43
N GLN A 76 26.64 -18.18 -30.12
CA GLN A 76 25.31 -18.03 -29.54
C GLN A 76 24.23 -18.53 -30.53
N GLU A 77 23.71 -19.73 -30.30
CA GLU A 77 22.43 -20.17 -30.87
C GLU A 77 21.28 -19.80 -29.94
N GLU A 78 20.16 -19.36 -30.53
CA GLU A 78 18.92 -19.05 -29.82
C GLU A 78 18.37 -20.32 -29.14
N LYS A 79 18.24 -20.31 -27.81
CA LYS A 79 17.61 -21.40 -27.05
C LYS A 79 16.19 -21.01 -26.63
N VAL A 80 15.24 -21.88 -26.97
CA VAL A 80 13.82 -21.79 -26.63
C VAL A 80 13.56 -22.52 -25.31
N ILE A 81 12.81 -21.91 -24.39
CA ILE A 81 12.42 -22.53 -23.11
C ILE A 81 10.95 -22.96 -23.22
N THR A 82 10.67 -24.22 -22.91
CA THR A 82 9.32 -24.81 -22.89
C THR A 82 8.99 -25.25 -21.48
N TYR A 83 7.84 -24.85 -20.95
CA TYR A 83 7.39 -25.19 -19.60
C TYR A 83 6.25 -26.21 -19.70
N SER A 84 6.59 -27.50 -19.72
CA SER A 84 5.66 -28.60 -19.50
C SER A 84 6.43 -29.78 -18.90
N GLN A 85 5.79 -30.47 -17.94
CA GLN A 85 6.25 -31.65 -17.18
C GLN A 85 6.96 -31.35 -15.85
N PHE A 86 6.16 -31.11 -14.79
CA PHE A 86 6.52 -31.39 -13.40
C PHE A 86 5.25 -31.73 -12.60
N GLU A 87 4.59 -32.79 -13.00
CA GLU A 87 3.65 -33.56 -12.17
C GLU A 87 3.97 -35.01 -12.48
N ASP A 88 4.85 -35.62 -11.67
CA ASP A 88 4.97 -37.07 -11.46
C ASP A 88 6.32 -37.37 -10.80
N THR A 89 6.43 -37.09 -9.50
CA THR A 89 7.34 -37.80 -8.58
C THR A 89 7.19 -37.17 -7.20
N TYR A 90 6.31 -37.71 -6.34
CA TYR A 90 6.54 -37.91 -4.90
C TYR A 90 5.31 -38.62 -4.31
N PRO A 91 5.42 -39.90 -3.90
CA PRO A 91 4.33 -40.59 -3.22
C PRO A 91 4.18 -40.06 -1.79
N ASN A 92 2.92 -39.77 -1.46
CA ASN A 92 2.44 -39.22 -0.21
C ASN A 92 2.73 -40.18 0.97
N ASN A 93 3.68 -39.84 1.84
CA ASN A 93 3.95 -40.61 3.07
C ASN A 93 2.87 -40.31 4.10
N GLY A 94 1.96 -41.28 4.29
CA GLY A 94 0.77 -41.18 5.11
C GLY A 94 1.02 -40.84 6.58
N ARG A 95 0.93 -39.54 6.92
CA ARG A 95 0.68 -39.07 8.28
C ARG A 95 -0.59 -38.24 8.29
N ARG A 96 -1.64 -38.77 8.93
CA ARG A 96 -2.84 -37.99 9.30
C ARG A 96 -2.41 -36.89 10.27
N LEU A 97 -2.53 -35.63 9.85
CA LEU A 97 -2.51 -34.49 10.75
C LEU A 97 -3.83 -34.45 11.55
N PRO A 98 -3.81 -34.10 12.85
CA PRO A 98 -5.02 -33.92 13.63
C PRO A 98 -5.84 -32.78 13.02
N SER A 99 -7.16 -32.96 12.96
CA SER A 99 -8.12 -31.97 12.50
C SER A 99 -8.05 -30.68 13.32
N GLU A 100 -7.47 -29.62 12.75
CA GLU A 100 -7.66 -28.25 13.22
C GLU A 100 -9.03 -27.71 12.79
N PRO A 101 -9.66 -26.84 13.60
CA PRO A 101 -10.97 -26.31 13.31
C PRO A 101 -10.91 -25.44 12.05
N ALA A 102 -11.98 -25.48 11.25
CA ALA A 102 -12.10 -24.78 9.98
C ALA A 102 -11.68 -23.30 10.09
N VAL A 103 -10.45 -23.01 9.66
CA VAL A 103 -10.04 -21.66 9.29
C VAL A 103 -10.86 -21.31 8.06
N ARG A 104 -11.87 -20.44 8.22
CA ARG A 104 -12.47 -19.76 7.08
C ARG A 104 -11.32 -19.03 6.37
N GLU A 105 -10.96 -19.49 5.19
CA GLU A 105 -10.21 -18.69 4.23
C GLU A 105 -11.05 -17.45 3.93
N VAL A 106 -10.82 -16.38 4.69
CA VAL A 106 -11.25 -15.05 4.30
C VAL A 106 -10.33 -14.69 3.13
N SER A 107 -10.75 -15.06 1.91
CA SER A 107 -10.30 -14.36 0.70
C SER A 107 -10.28 -12.86 1.03
N PRO A 108 -9.25 -12.08 0.65
CA PRO A 108 -9.26 -10.67 0.97
C PRO A 108 -10.52 -10.07 0.37
N ALA A 109 -11.48 -9.75 1.24
CA ALA A 109 -12.70 -9.05 0.87
C ALA A 109 -12.22 -7.81 0.12
N ARG A 110 -12.44 -7.77 -1.19
CA ARG A 110 -11.97 -6.64 -1.98
C ARG A 110 -12.87 -5.49 -1.59
N PRO A 111 -12.32 -4.35 -1.15
CA PRO A 111 -13.14 -3.31 -0.60
C PRO A 111 -14.21 -2.88 -1.61
N VAL A 112 -15.48 -3.06 -1.24
CA VAL A 112 -16.63 -2.83 -2.13
C VAL A 112 -16.89 -1.35 -2.36
N CYS A 113 -16.45 -0.50 -1.43
CA CYS A 113 -16.43 0.94 -1.63
C CYS A 113 -15.03 1.47 -1.39
N ALA A 114 -14.54 2.25 -2.33
CA ALA A 114 -13.19 2.77 -2.32
C ALA A 114 -13.20 4.30 -2.44
N PHE A 115 -12.65 4.99 -1.46
CA PHE A 115 -12.64 6.46 -1.38
C PHE A 115 -11.34 7.05 -0.86
N LEU A 116 -10.26 6.26 -0.75
CA LEU A 116 -8.88 6.77 -0.62
C LEU A 116 -8.38 7.27 -1.99
N GLY A 117 -9.08 8.26 -2.54
CA GLY A 117 -9.00 8.70 -3.94
C GLY A 117 -10.41 9.04 -4.47
N PRO A 118 -10.64 8.93 -5.79
CA PRO A 118 -11.98 9.03 -6.35
C PRO A 118 -12.93 7.98 -5.77
N LEU A 119 -14.18 8.37 -5.54
CA LEU A 119 -15.22 7.52 -5.00
C LEU A 119 -15.66 6.47 -6.03
N GLU A 120 -15.38 5.21 -5.72
CA GLU A 120 -15.68 4.04 -6.54
C GLU A 120 -16.47 3.01 -5.75
N VAL A 121 -17.37 2.31 -6.45
CA VAL A 121 -18.01 1.07 -5.95
C VAL A 121 -17.46 -0.09 -6.77
N ARG A 122 -17.03 -1.15 -6.10
CA ARG A 122 -16.38 -2.32 -6.70
C ARG A 122 -17.21 -3.56 -6.45
N THR A 123 -17.68 -4.19 -7.52
CA THR A 123 -18.51 -5.39 -7.46
C THR A 123 -18.15 -6.33 -8.61
N GLY A 124 -18.08 -7.64 -8.35
CA GLY A 124 -17.73 -8.63 -9.39
C GLY A 124 -16.40 -8.40 -10.10
N GLY A 125 -15.45 -7.69 -9.46
CA GLY A 125 -14.16 -7.32 -10.07
C GLY A 125 -14.22 -6.12 -11.03
N LEU A 126 -15.38 -5.50 -11.21
CA LEU A 126 -15.57 -4.27 -11.96
C LEU A 126 -15.57 -3.06 -11.02
N THR A 127 -15.10 -1.94 -11.55
CA THR A 127 -15.12 -0.64 -10.88
C THR A 127 -16.20 0.23 -11.50
N HIS A 128 -17.07 0.78 -10.66
CA HIS A 128 -18.17 1.62 -11.05
C HIS A 128 -18.06 3.00 -10.41
N THR A 129 -18.30 4.04 -11.22
CA THR A 129 -18.39 5.42 -10.75
C THR A 129 -19.85 5.78 -10.48
N VAL A 130 -20.08 6.53 -9.40
CA VAL A 130 -21.42 7.04 -9.08
C VAL A 130 -21.66 8.35 -9.83
N GLY A 131 -22.72 8.41 -10.61
CA GLY A 131 -23.01 9.53 -11.50
C GLY A 131 -23.54 10.76 -10.77
N GLY A 132 -22.97 11.92 -11.06
CA GLY A 132 -23.46 13.22 -10.58
C GLY A 132 -23.00 13.57 -9.17
N ASN A 133 -22.66 14.84 -8.99
CA ASN A 133 -21.97 15.31 -7.79
C ASN A 133 -22.75 15.03 -6.49
N ARG A 134 -24.06 15.30 -6.50
CA ARG A 134 -24.92 15.09 -5.31
C ARG A 134 -25.12 13.62 -4.94
N GLN A 135 -25.09 12.69 -5.90
CA GLN A 135 -25.17 11.26 -5.57
C GLN A 135 -23.87 10.77 -4.95
N ARG A 136 -22.71 11.23 -5.46
CA ARG A 136 -21.41 10.96 -4.84
C ARG A 136 -21.34 11.52 -3.42
N THR A 137 -21.77 12.76 -3.19
CA THR A 137 -21.82 13.35 -1.84
C THR A 137 -22.73 12.56 -0.91
N LEU A 138 -23.92 12.14 -1.36
CA LEU A 138 -24.80 11.28 -0.57
C LEU A 138 -24.14 9.95 -0.21
N LEU A 139 -23.51 9.28 -1.17
CA LEU A 139 -22.82 8.01 -0.91
C LEU A 139 -21.63 8.21 0.03
N ALA A 140 -20.82 9.25 -0.16
CA ALA A 140 -19.70 9.59 0.72
C ALA A 140 -20.18 9.79 2.17
N ALA A 141 -21.24 10.58 2.38
CA ALA A 141 -21.85 10.79 3.69
C ALA A 141 -22.17 9.48 4.41
N LEU A 142 -22.83 8.56 3.68
CA LEU A 142 -23.21 7.26 4.22
C LEU A 142 -22.00 6.37 4.49
N LEU A 143 -20.97 6.43 3.65
CA LEU A 143 -19.73 5.64 3.81
C LEU A 143 -18.87 6.10 4.99
N VAL A 144 -18.90 7.39 5.33
CA VAL A 144 -18.18 7.90 6.51
C VAL A 144 -18.90 7.60 7.83
N SER A 145 -20.16 7.13 7.76
CA SER A 145 -20.96 6.68 8.90
C SER A 145 -21.40 5.22 8.75
N PRO A 146 -20.47 4.26 8.56
CA PRO A 146 -20.84 2.88 8.22
C PRO A 146 -21.64 2.23 9.36
N GLY A 147 -22.78 1.62 9.01
CA GLY A 147 -23.67 0.96 9.96
C GLY A 147 -24.39 1.90 10.95
N ARG A 148 -24.23 3.22 10.83
CA ARG A 148 -24.92 4.22 11.67
C ARG A 148 -25.97 4.95 10.82
N PRO A 149 -27.22 5.07 11.30
CA PRO A 149 -28.24 5.82 10.59
C PRO A 149 -27.91 7.32 10.60
N LEU A 150 -27.94 7.94 9.42
CA LEU A 150 -27.86 9.39 9.24
C LEU A 150 -29.25 9.97 9.09
N ALA A 151 -29.57 10.95 9.94
CA ALA A 151 -30.84 11.67 9.86
C ALA A 151 -30.93 12.47 8.55
N ALA A 152 -32.15 12.72 8.07
CA ALA A 152 -32.38 13.49 6.85
C ALA A 152 -31.76 14.90 6.94
N GLU A 153 -31.84 15.54 8.11
CA GLU A 153 -31.21 16.84 8.40
C GLU A 153 -29.70 16.85 8.17
N GLN A 154 -28.99 15.83 8.64
CA GLN A 154 -27.55 15.71 8.44
C GLN A 154 -27.21 15.54 6.95
N LEU A 155 -28.01 14.76 6.22
CA LEU A 155 -27.85 14.61 4.79
C LEU A 155 -28.20 15.90 4.05
N TYR A 156 -29.14 16.72 4.53
CA TYR A 156 -29.41 18.03 3.93
C TYR A 156 -28.20 18.94 4.01
N THR A 157 -27.63 19.09 5.20
CA THR A 157 -26.42 19.89 5.41
C THR A 157 -25.26 19.36 4.57
N GLU A 158 -25.09 18.04 4.50
CA GLU A 158 -24.00 17.45 3.73
C GLU A 158 -24.13 17.67 2.22
N LEU A 159 -25.34 17.50 1.68
CA LEU A 159 -25.55 17.66 0.26
C LEU A 159 -25.52 19.15 -0.10
N TRP A 160 -26.34 19.98 0.56
CA TRP A 160 -26.64 21.35 0.14
C TRP A 160 -25.97 22.46 0.95
N GLY A 161 -25.36 22.15 2.09
CA GLY A 161 -24.80 23.15 3.00
C GLY A 161 -25.89 24.15 3.43
N GLU A 162 -25.54 25.44 3.39
CA GLU A 162 -26.43 26.53 3.78
C GLU A 162 -27.51 26.89 2.73
N ASN A 163 -27.45 26.30 1.53
CA ASN A 163 -28.32 26.66 0.40
C ASN A 163 -29.17 25.47 -0.10
N PRO A 164 -30.12 24.96 0.71
CA PRO A 164 -31.04 23.92 0.28
C PRO A 164 -32.05 24.44 -0.76
N PRO A 165 -32.51 23.60 -1.70
CA PRO A 165 -33.56 23.96 -2.64
C PRO A 165 -34.89 24.13 -1.89
N PRO A 166 -35.85 24.89 -2.44
CA PRO A 166 -37.14 25.13 -1.81
C PRO A 166 -37.97 23.84 -1.59
N THR A 167 -37.66 22.76 -2.31
CA THR A 167 -38.27 21.42 -2.17
C THR A 167 -37.26 20.37 -1.69
N PHE A 168 -36.43 20.72 -0.70
CA PHE A 168 -35.32 19.88 -0.23
C PHE A 168 -35.76 18.49 0.23
N GLU A 169 -36.91 18.35 0.90
CA GLU A 169 -37.40 17.04 1.35
C GLU A 169 -37.62 16.05 0.20
N ASN A 170 -38.36 16.49 -0.82
CA ASN A 170 -38.61 15.70 -2.03
C ASN A 170 -37.31 15.43 -2.82
N SER A 171 -36.37 16.37 -2.76
CA SER A 171 -35.08 16.25 -3.45
C SER A 171 -34.21 15.14 -2.85
N LEU A 172 -34.13 15.03 -1.52
CA LEU A 172 -33.37 13.95 -0.87
C LEU A 172 -33.96 12.57 -1.18
N GLN A 173 -35.28 12.41 -1.12
CA GLN A 173 -35.92 11.13 -1.48
C GLN A 173 -35.60 10.72 -2.92
N ALA A 174 -35.61 11.67 -3.86
CA ALA A 174 -35.24 11.42 -5.24
C ALA A 174 -33.76 11.03 -5.41
N HIS A 175 -32.86 11.58 -4.60
CA HIS A 175 -31.44 11.18 -4.59
C HIS A 175 -31.24 9.80 -3.96
N VAL A 176 -31.91 9.49 -2.85
CA VAL A 176 -31.90 8.17 -2.21
C VAL A 176 -32.44 7.10 -3.16
N TYR A 177 -33.58 7.35 -3.80
CA TYR A 177 -34.18 6.43 -4.77
C TYR A 177 -33.22 6.13 -5.93
N ARG A 178 -32.59 7.18 -6.50
CA ARG A 178 -31.63 7.00 -7.58
C ARG A 178 -30.38 6.24 -7.12
N LEU A 179 -29.84 6.56 -5.94
CA LEU A 179 -28.69 5.86 -5.39
C LEU A 179 -29.00 4.38 -5.12
N ARG A 180 -30.17 4.05 -4.57
CA ARG A 180 -30.64 2.66 -4.43
C ARG A 180 -30.62 1.92 -5.76
N ARG A 181 -31.21 2.52 -6.80
CA ARG A 181 -31.24 1.93 -8.14
C ARG A 181 -29.83 1.73 -8.70
N THR A 182 -28.94 2.71 -8.50
CA THR A 182 -27.53 2.57 -8.89
C THR A 182 -26.90 1.39 -8.17
N LEU A 183 -26.95 1.33 -6.83
CA LEU A 183 -26.34 0.24 -6.05
C LEU A 183 -26.90 -1.15 -6.42
N GLN A 184 -28.22 -1.26 -6.66
CA GLN A 184 -28.85 -2.49 -7.13
C GLN A 184 -28.36 -2.92 -8.52
N GLN A 185 -28.15 -1.98 -9.44
CA GLN A 185 -27.59 -2.26 -10.77
C GLN A 185 -26.13 -2.71 -10.71
N LEU A 186 -25.43 -2.35 -9.63
CA LEU A 186 -24.05 -2.76 -9.41
C LEU A 186 -23.94 -4.12 -8.73
N ALA A 187 -25.04 -4.73 -8.27
CA ALA A 187 -24.99 -6.06 -7.68
C ALA A 187 -24.38 -7.06 -8.68
N GLY A 188 -23.31 -7.74 -8.25
CA GLY A 188 -22.66 -8.78 -9.05
C GLY A 188 -23.57 -10.01 -9.22
N PRO A 189 -23.11 -11.04 -9.96
CA PRO A 189 -23.85 -12.30 -10.14
C PRO A 189 -24.28 -12.97 -8.82
N ASP A 190 -23.50 -12.75 -7.77
CA ASP A 190 -23.73 -13.27 -6.42
C ASP A 190 -24.79 -12.47 -5.63
N GLY A 191 -25.37 -11.41 -6.23
CA GLY A 191 -26.39 -10.55 -5.62
C GLY A 191 -25.87 -9.60 -4.54
N ARG A 192 -24.57 -9.58 -4.27
CA ARG A 192 -23.95 -8.77 -3.22
C ARG A 192 -23.63 -7.36 -3.72
N ALA A 193 -24.18 -6.36 -3.04
CA ALA A 193 -23.89 -4.93 -3.20
C ALA A 193 -24.19 -4.20 -1.88
N PRO A 194 -23.65 -2.99 -1.68
CA PRO A 194 -24.08 -2.12 -0.60
C PRO A 194 -25.59 -1.89 -0.65
N GLU A 195 -26.26 -2.02 0.50
CA GLU A 195 -27.69 -1.79 0.60
C GLU A 195 -27.99 -0.49 1.35
N LEU A 196 -28.79 0.38 0.73
CA LEU A 196 -29.24 1.64 1.33
C LEU A 196 -30.62 1.49 1.96
N LEU A 197 -30.64 1.30 3.28
CA LEU A 197 -31.84 1.07 4.05
C LEU A 197 -32.41 2.36 4.63
N THR A 198 -33.74 2.41 4.74
CA THR A 198 -34.44 3.43 5.54
C THR A 198 -34.80 2.81 6.88
N ARG A 199 -34.35 3.45 7.96
CA ARG A 199 -34.72 3.14 9.34
C ARG A 199 -35.55 4.30 9.89
N SER A 200 -36.18 4.12 11.04
CA SER A 200 -36.96 5.18 11.70
C SER A 200 -36.14 6.43 12.00
N SER A 201 -34.83 6.28 12.23
CA SER A 201 -33.90 7.37 12.55
C SER A 201 -33.16 7.95 11.33
N GLY A 202 -33.45 7.50 10.10
CA GLY A 202 -32.82 8.01 8.88
C GLY A 202 -32.34 6.93 7.91
N TYR A 203 -31.21 7.18 7.24
CA TYR A 203 -30.68 6.30 6.20
C TYR A 203 -29.36 5.67 6.61
N VAL A 204 -29.19 4.39 6.31
CA VAL A 204 -27.96 3.65 6.62
C VAL A 204 -27.51 2.88 5.38
N LEU A 205 -26.21 2.90 5.11
CA LEU A 205 -25.60 2.04 4.12
C LEU A 205 -24.99 0.82 4.83
N GLU A 206 -25.50 -0.36 4.51
CA GLU A 206 -24.99 -1.63 4.98
C GLU A 206 -24.10 -2.26 3.90
N LEU A 207 -22.87 -2.62 4.26
CA LEU A 207 -21.88 -3.22 3.34
C LEU A 207 -21.83 -4.75 3.41
N GLY A 208 -22.53 -5.37 4.37
CA GLY A 208 -22.43 -6.80 4.64
C GLY A 208 -21.07 -7.19 5.24
N ASP A 209 -20.50 -8.31 4.77
CA ASP A 209 -19.16 -8.79 5.18
C ASP A 209 -18.01 -8.03 4.50
N GLU A 210 -18.33 -7.08 3.62
CA GLU A 210 -17.37 -6.34 2.82
C GLU A 210 -16.88 -5.09 3.56
N GLU A 211 -15.59 -4.77 3.44
CA GLU A 211 -15.00 -3.58 4.05
C GLU A 211 -14.77 -2.45 3.03
N THR A 212 -14.51 -1.23 3.52
CA THR A 212 -14.07 -0.11 2.69
C THR A 212 -12.55 -0.10 2.55
N ASP A 213 -12.00 0.59 1.55
CA ASP A 213 -10.53 0.74 1.44
C ASP A 213 -9.93 1.48 2.66
N ALA A 214 -10.65 2.44 3.24
CA ALA A 214 -10.27 3.07 4.50
C ALA A 214 -10.28 2.11 5.70
N ALA A 215 -11.26 1.20 5.81
CA ALA A 215 -11.28 0.18 6.86
C ALA A 215 -10.13 -0.82 6.70
N ALA A 216 -9.89 -1.29 5.47
CA ALA A 216 -8.76 -2.15 5.13
C ALA A 216 -7.42 -1.48 5.47
N PHE A 217 -7.25 -0.20 5.09
CA PHE A 217 -6.07 0.61 5.43
C PHE A 217 -5.83 0.66 6.93
N ARG A 218 -6.86 1.02 7.73
CA ARG A 218 -6.76 1.10 9.19
C ARG A 218 -6.40 -0.23 9.83
N ARG A 219 -6.99 -1.33 9.34
CA ARG A 219 -6.70 -2.68 9.81
C ARG A 219 -5.24 -3.05 9.53
N LEU A 220 -4.77 -2.85 8.30
CA LEU A 220 -3.38 -3.15 7.91
C LEU A 220 -2.37 -2.29 8.68
N ALA A 221 -2.62 -0.98 8.79
CA ALA A 221 -1.78 -0.06 9.56
C ALA A 221 -1.75 -0.42 11.06
N GLY A 222 -2.90 -0.80 11.63
CA GLY A 222 -2.99 -1.28 13.01
C GLY A 222 -2.21 -2.57 13.24
N GLN A 223 -2.33 -3.55 12.33
CA GLN A 223 -1.56 -4.79 12.36
C GLN A 223 -0.06 -4.52 12.26
N ALA A 224 0.36 -3.62 11.36
CA ALA A 224 1.75 -3.23 11.21
C ALA A 224 2.33 -2.65 12.51
N ARG A 225 1.61 -1.72 13.15
CA ARG A 225 2.05 -1.13 14.44
C ARG A 225 2.15 -2.18 15.55
N ALA A 226 1.21 -3.12 15.61
CA ALA A 226 1.21 -4.19 16.60
C ALA A 226 2.42 -5.14 16.44
N CYS A 227 2.81 -5.44 15.20
CA CYS A 227 3.92 -6.36 14.93
C CYS A 227 5.28 -5.68 14.73
N ALA A 228 5.34 -4.36 14.63
CA ALA A 228 6.55 -3.60 14.31
C ALA A 228 7.76 -3.87 15.22
N ARG A 229 7.53 -4.21 16.50
CA ARG A 229 8.62 -4.49 17.45
C ARG A 229 9.19 -5.90 17.35
N HIS A 230 8.42 -6.85 16.82
CA HIS A 230 8.76 -8.29 16.83
C HIS A 230 9.07 -8.82 15.44
N THR A 231 8.39 -8.28 14.42
CA THR A 231 8.52 -8.69 13.02
C THR A 231 8.52 -7.44 12.14
N PRO A 232 9.59 -6.64 12.19
CA PRO A 232 9.63 -5.34 11.52
C PRO A 232 9.56 -5.47 9.98
N ASP A 233 10.12 -6.54 9.38
CA ASP A 233 9.94 -6.84 7.95
C ASP A 233 8.47 -7.09 7.57
N GLN A 234 7.70 -7.71 8.46
CA GLN A 234 6.27 -7.93 8.23
C GLN A 234 5.50 -6.63 8.37
N ALA A 235 5.84 -5.79 9.36
CA ALA A 235 5.23 -4.48 9.51
C ALA A 235 5.46 -3.60 8.28
N LEU A 236 6.66 -3.64 7.69
CA LEU A 236 6.95 -2.90 6.46
C LEU A 236 6.07 -3.35 5.29
N ARG A 237 5.91 -4.67 5.08
CA ARG A 237 5.01 -5.21 4.04
C ARG A 237 3.56 -4.79 4.26
N LEU A 238 3.07 -4.85 5.50
CA LEU A 238 1.71 -4.43 5.83
C LEU A 238 1.49 -2.93 5.57
N LEU A 239 2.50 -2.09 5.84
CA LEU A 239 2.43 -0.65 5.53
C LEU A 239 2.48 -0.39 4.03
N ASP A 240 3.28 -1.15 3.26
CA ASP A 240 3.28 -1.07 1.80
C ASP A 240 1.91 -1.44 1.21
N GLU A 241 1.30 -2.51 1.70
CA GLU A 241 -0.06 -2.91 1.31
C GLU A 241 -1.09 -1.84 1.70
N ALA A 242 -1.01 -1.31 2.92
CA ALA A 242 -1.92 -0.26 3.40
C ALA A 242 -1.81 1.02 2.56
N LEU A 243 -0.59 1.50 2.33
CA LEU A 243 -0.33 2.71 1.54
C LEU A 243 -0.65 2.50 0.05
N GLY A 244 -0.54 1.27 -0.46
CA GLY A 244 -0.95 0.90 -1.82
C GLY A 244 -2.46 0.99 -2.09
N LEU A 245 -3.30 1.10 -1.06
CA LEU A 245 -4.74 1.35 -1.21
C LEU A 245 -5.06 2.79 -1.64
N TRP A 246 -4.12 3.72 -1.40
CA TRP A 246 -4.29 5.13 -1.70
C TRP A 246 -4.08 5.43 -3.18
N ARG A 247 -5.11 5.99 -3.81
CA ARG A 247 -5.15 6.39 -5.23
C ARG A 247 -5.12 7.91 -5.41
N GLY A 248 -5.33 8.68 -4.35
CA GLY A 248 -5.37 10.14 -4.35
C GLY A 248 -5.87 10.68 -3.01
N ALA A 249 -6.23 11.97 -2.99
CA ALA A 249 -6.88 12.58 -1.82
C ALA A 249 -8.22 11.88 -1.53
N PRO A 250 -8.60 11.66 -0.26
CA PRO A 250 -9.88 11.04 0.05
C PRO A 250 -11.05 11.81 -0.54
N PHE A 251 -12.00 11.10 -1.15
CA PHE A 251 -13.18 11.70 -1.79
C PHE A 251 -12.84 12.78 -2.84
N GLN A 252 -11.75 12.60 -3.60
CA GLN A 252 -11.20 13.60 -4.53
C GLN A 252 -12.22 14.18 -5.51
N ASP A 253 -13.21 13.40 -5.93
CA ASP A 253 -14.21 13.77 -6.92
C ASP A 253 -15.59 14.11 -6.31
N VAL A 254 -15.68 14.21 -4.99
CA VAL A 254 -16.93 14.48 -4.27
C VAL A 254 -17.02 15.96 -3.87
N ALA A 255 -18.19 16.57 -4.02
CA ALA A 255 -18.45 17.87 -3.39
C ALA A 255 -18.30 17.73 -1.87
N GLN A 256 -17.43 18.57 -1.31
CA GLN A 256 -17.07 18.55 0.11
C GLN A 256 -18.23 19.07 0.96
N GLY A 257 -18.97 18.16 1.59
CA GLY A 257 -19.82 18.46 2.73
C GLY A 257 -19.02 18.32 4.05
N PRO A 258 -19.49 18.91 5.15
CA PRO A 258 -18.75 18.98 6.41
C PRO A 258 -18.37 17.60 6.99
N MET A 259 -19.23 16.59 6.86
CA MET A 259 -18.93 15.24 7.37
C MET A 259 -17.84 14.56 6.54
N SER A 260 -17.99 14.58 5.21
CA SER A 260 -17.00 13.97 4.31
C SER A 260 -15.66 14.67 4.42
N GLN A 261 -15.64 16.00 4.54
CA GLN A 261 -14.41 16.78 4.71
C GLN A 261 -13.70 16.47 6.03
N SER A 262 -14.44 16.38 7.15
CA SER A 262 -13.85 16.04 8.44
C SER A 262 -13.18 14.67 8.41
N VAL A 263 -13.81 13.68 7.78
CA VAL A 263 -13.23 12.33 7.66
C VAL A 263 -12.10 12.28 6.65
N ALA A 264 -12.15 13.05 5.55
CA ALA A 264 -11.04 13.17 4.61
C ALA A 264 -9.77 13.68 5.31
N LEU A 265 -9.88 14.75 6.10
CA LEU A 265 -8.75 15.32 6.87
C LEU A 265 -8.19 14.31 7.88
N ALA A 266 -9.07 13.59 8.59
CA ALA A 266 -8.63 12.54 9.52
C ALA A 266 -7.90 11.41 8.80
N LEU A 267 -8.37 10.99 7.61
CA LEU A 267 -7.71 9.97 6.82
C LEU A 267 -6.34 10.44 6.30
N GLU A 268 -6.22 11.67 5.81
CA GLU A 268 -4.94 12.25 5.39
C GLU A 268 -3.91 12.26 6.55
N GLU A 269 -4.38 12.58 7.76
CA GLU A 269 -3.56 12.50 8.97
C GLU A 269 -3.10 11.06 9.27
N GLU A 270 -4.02 10.09 9.16
CA GLU A 270 -3.70 8.67 9.35
C GLU A 270 -2.71 8.17 8.28
N GLN A 271 -2.85 8.61 7.03
CA GLN A 271 -1.91 8.30 5.95
C GLN A 271 -0.50 8.80 6.28
N LEU A 272 -0.42 10.05 6.72
CA LEU A 272 0.85 10.67 7.09
C LEU A 272 1.52 9.92 8.24
N CYS A 273 0.76 9.53 9.27
CA CYS A 273 1.25 8.66 10.33
C CYS A 273 1.78 7.32 9.80
N ALA A 274 1.07 6.68 8.85
CA ALA A 274 1.51 5.41 8.27
C ALA A 274 2.79 5.56 7.42
N VAL A 275 2.95 6.67 6.70
CA VAL A 275 4.20 6.99 5.98
C VAL A 275 5.35 7.22 6.97
N GLU A 276 5.10 7.92 8.07
CA GLU A 276 6.10 8.12 9.13
C GLU A 276 6.50 6.80 9.81
N ASP A 277 5.55 5.90 10.06
CA ASP A 277 5.82 4.56 10.59
C ASP A 277 6.66 3.74 9.61
N LYS A 278 6.37 3.81 8.31
CA LYS A 278 7.13 3.14 7.25
C LYS A 278 8.57 3.66 7.18
N LEU A 279 8.76 4.97 7.06
CA LEU A 279 10.08 5.60 7.00
C LEU A 279 10.90 5.30 8.26
N TRP A 280 10.25 5.27 9.42
CA TRP A 280 10.91 4.88 10.67
C TRP A 280 11.45 3.46 10.59
N LEU A 281 10.64 2.50 10.13
CA LEU A 281 11.06 1.11 9.97
C LEU A 281 12.18 0.96 8.94
N GLU A 282 12.13 1.68 7.82
CA GLU A 282 13.20 1.70 6.82
C GLU A 282 14.54 2.17 7.41
N ILE A 283 14.53 3.23 8.22
CA ILE A 283 15.74 3.71 8.91
C ILE A 283 16.30 2.66 9.89
N GLN A 284 15.43 1.81 10.47
CA GLN A 284 15.85 0.77 11.40
C GLN A 284 16.36 -0.50 10.70
N LEU A 285 15.75 -0.91 9.59
CA LEU A 285 16.01 -2.19 8.92
C LEU A 285 16.99 -2.11 7.75
N ALA A 286 17.03 -0.98 7.07
CA ALA A 286 17.75 -0.82 5.82
C ALA A 286 18.78 0.32 5.90
N ASP A 287 19.54 0.48 4.81
CA ASP A 287 20.40 1.64 4.64
C ASP A 287 19.52 2.93 4.56
N PRO A 288 19.63 3.86 5.54
CA PRO A 288 18.80 5.05 5.63
C PRO A 288 18.89 5.98 4.41
N VAL A 289 19.87 5.79 3.51
CA VAL A 289 20.06 6.59 2.30
C VAL A 289 18.78 6.74 1.48
N HIS A 290 17.98 5.69 1.34
CA HIS A 290 16.76 5.71 0.53
C HIS A 290 15.65 6.58 1.13
N SER A 291 15.58 6.70 2.46
CA SER A 291 14.56 7.48 3.16
C SER A 291 14.89 8.98 3.26
N ILE A 292 16.17 9.38 3.06
CA ILE A 292 16.61 10.79 3.20
C ILE A 292 15.91 11.72 2.21
N SER A 293 15.81 11.34 0.94
CA SER A 293 15.17 12.17 -0.10
C SER A 293 13.69 12.39 0.21
N GLU A 294 13.00 11.32 0.60
CA GLU A 294 11.59 11.37 0.94
C GLU A 294 11.34 12.18 2.22
N LEU A 295 12.16 12.03 3.26
CA LEU A 295 12.08 12.85 4.47
C LEU A 295 12.33 14.34 4.20
N LYS A 296 13.24 14.67 3.28
CA LYS A 296 13.45 16.06 2.82
C LYS A 296 12.19 16.60 2.13
N ARG A 297 11.56 15.82 1.24
CA ARG A 297 10.30 16.19 0.57
C ARG A 297 9.18 16.41 1.58
N MET A 298 8.98 15.47 2.49
CA MET A 298 7.91 15.50 3.48
C MET A 298 8.05 16.67 4.46
N ARG A 299 9.28 17.03 4.86
CA ARG A 299 9.50 18.20 5.74
C ARG A 299 9.21 19.54 5.05
N THR A 300 9.32 19.60 3.72
CA THR A 300 8.90 20.79 2.96
C THR A 300 7.38 20.94 2.98
N ILE A 301 6.64 19.83 2.88
CA ILE A 301 5.18 19.82 2.86
C ILE A 301 4.60 19.97 4.27
N HIS A 302 5.23 19.36 5.27
CA HIS A 302 4.80 19.32 6.67
C HIS A 302 5.88 19.90 7.60
N PRO A 303 6.14 21.22 7.52
CA PRO A 303 7.28 21.85 8.21
C PRO A 303 7.20 21.79 9.74
N TRP A 304 6.00 21.62 10.30
CA TRP A 304 5.75 21.59 11.75
C TRP A 304 5.83 20.20 12.36
N ARG A 305 6.06 19.16 11.55
CA ARG A 305 6.22 17.79 12.07
C ARG A 305 7.65 17.53 12.50
N GLU A 306 7.91 17.81 13.77
CA GLU A 306 9.21 17.54 14.38
C GLU A 306 9.67 16.08 14.28
N ARG A 307 8.74 15.11 14.17
CA ARG A 307 9.07 13.70 13.94
C ARG A 307 9.81 13.48 12.62
N LEU A 308 9.44 14.18 11.54
CA LEU A 308 10.15 14.12 10.25
C LEU A 308 11.58 14.66 10.38
N THR A 309 11.74 15.76 11.13
CA THR A 309 13.05 16.34 11.46
C THR A 309 13.90 15.34 12.24
N GLU A 310 13.35 14.73 13.29
CA GLU A 310 14.04 13.71 14.10
C GLU A 310 14.53 12.53 13.25
N MET A 311 13.67 12.00 12.39
CA MET A 311 14.00 10.88 11.50
C MET A 311 15.10 11.25 10.50
N LEU A 312 15.02 12.44 9.90
CA LEU A 312 16.04 12.90 8.97
C LEU A 312 17.39 13.12 9.67
N MET A 313 17.38 13.70 10.87
CA MET A 313 18.60 13.87 11.67
C MET A 313 19.26 12.52 11.92
N LEU A 314 18.48 11.50 12.30
CA LEU A 314 19.00 10.14 12.53
C LEU A 314 19.55 9.51 11.24
N ALA A 315 18.82 9.61 10.12
CA ALA A 315 19.24 9.06 8.84
C ALA A 315 20.53 9.73 8.31
N LEU A 316 20.64 11.05 8.44
CA LEU A 316 21.85 11.80 8.07
C LEU A 316 23.03 11.42 8.97
N TYR A 317 22.82 11.29 10.27
CA TYR A 317 23.87 10.87 11.21
C TYR A 317 24.39 9.46 10.87
N ARG A 318 23.49 8.48 10.71
CA ARG A 318 23.86 7.08 10.38
C ARG A 318 24.58 6.94 9.04
N THR A 319 24.42 7.90 8.13
CA THR A 319 25.10 7.94 6.83
C THR A 319 26.37 8.81 6.84
N GLY A 320 26.87 9.19 8.03
CA GLY A 320 28.10 9.96 8.20
C GLY A 320 27.97 11.48 7.96
N ARG A 321 26.74 11.99 7.79
CA ARG A 321 26.44 13.39 7.45
C ARG A 321 26.03 14.19 8.69
N GLN A 322 26.81 14.10 9.76
CA GLN A 322 26.50 14.73 11.05
C GLN A 322 26.26 16.25 10.94
N ALA A 323 27.07 16.97 10.15
CA ALA A 323 26.90 18.41 9.95
C ALA A 323 25.51 18.76 9.39
N GLU A 324 25.01 17.99 8.41
CA GLU A 324 23.67 18.18 7.87
C GLU A 324 22.56 17.81 8.87
N ALA A 325 22.81 16.83 9.74
CA ALA A 325 21.86 16.51 10.82
C ALA A 325 21.69 17.69 11.79
N VAL A 326 22.81 18.31 12.21
CA VAL A 326 22.78 19.50 13.09
C VAL A 326 22.11 20.69 12.38
N GLU A 327 22.40 20.90 11.09
CA GLU A 327 21.77 21.96 10.30
C GLU A 327 20.25 21.75 10.16
N THR A 328 19.81 20.51 10.03
CA THR A 328 18.38 20.16 9.98
C THR A 328 17.66 20.54 11.29
N TYR A 329 18.31 20.35 12.44
CA TYR A 329 17.79 20.83 13.72
C TYR A 329 17.73 22.36 13.77
N ASN A 330 18.84 23.04 13.43
CA ASN A 330 18.95 24.50 13.55
C ASN A 330 17.92 25.21 12.67
N SER A 331 17.75 24.76 11.43
CA SER A 331 16.72 25.29 10.52
C SER A 331 15.31 25.09 11.06
N THR A 332 15.01 23.92 11.64
CA THR A 332 13.70 23.65 12.28
C THR A 332 13.49 24.54 13.50
N ARG A 333 14.49 24.69 14.36
CA ARG A 333 14.44 25.56 15.54
C ARG A 333 14.20 27.02 15.14
N HIS A 334 14.95 27.52 14.17
CA HIS A 334 14.79 28.89 13.69
C HIS A 334 13.37 29.13 13.19
N ARG A 335 12.83 28.19 12.39
CA ARG A 335 11.47 28.25 11.86
C ARG A 335 10.39 28.23 12.95
N LEU A 336 10.49 27.31 13.92
CA LEU A 336 9.56 27.24 15.05
C LEU A 336 9.56 28.53 15.87
N ALA A 337 10.74 29.09 16.13
CA ALA A 337 10.88 30.33 16.88
C ALA A 337 10.33 31.53 16.09
N SER A 338 10.63 31.63 14.79
CA SER A 338 10.24 32.78 13.97
C SER A 338 8.75 32.82 13.61
N GLU A 339 8.14 31.66 13.34
CA GLU A 339 6.76 31.59 12.82
C GLU A 339 5.74 31.25 13.92
N LEU A 340 6.13 30.50 14.95
CA LEU A 340 5.22 30.04 16.01
C LEU A 340 5.61 30.54 17.41
N GLY A 341 6.77 31.18 17.58
CA GLY A 341 7.26 31.60 18.91
C GLY A 341 7.55 30.43 19.85
N MET A 342 7.78 29.23 19.30
CA MET A 342 7.97 28.00 20.06
C MET A 342 9.42 27.51 20.00
N GLU A 343 9.86 26.82 21.06
CA GLU A 343 11.12 26.07 21.06
C GLU A 343 10.87 24.60 20.64
N PRO A 344 11.89 23.91 20.08
CA PRO A 344 11.79 22.49 19.73
C PRO A 344 11.37 21.61 20.92
N SER A 345 10.59 20.58 20.62
CA SER A 345 10.17 19.58 21.59
C SER A 345 11.35 18.95 22.33
N LEU A 346 11.07 18.43 23.53
CA LEU A 346 12.08 17.73 24.33
C LEU A 346 12.71 16.57 23.55
N LYS A 347 11.89 15.82 22.81
CA LYS A 347 12.34 14.68 22.00
C LYS A 347 13.35 15.10 20.93
N LEU A 348 13.07 16.20 20.22
CA LEU A 348 13.96 16.72 19.18
C LEU A 348 15.28 17.26 19.77
N ARG A 349 15.21 17.95 20.91
CA ARG A 349 16.40 18.39 21.66
C ARG A 349 17.26 17.23 22.15
N GLN A 350 16.65 16.18 22.68
CA GLN A 350 17.34 14.96 23.11
C GLN A 350 18.03 14.26 21.92
N ARG A 351 17.37 14.21 20.75
CA ARG A 351 17.99 13.64 19.54
C ARG A 351 19.24 14.40 19.13
N LEU A 352 19.22 15.73 19.17
CA LEU A 352 20.41 16.55 18.91
C LEU A 352 21.54 16.22 19.89
N GLN A 353 21.25 16.16 21.19
CA GLN A 353 22.25 15.85 22.22
C GLN A 353 22.88 14.47 22.00
N GLN A 354 22.07 13.46 21.66
CA GLN A 354 22.58 12.12 21.32
C GLN A 354 23.54 12.17 20.12
N ILE A 355 23.21 12.95 19.09
CA ILE A 355 24.04 13.10 17.88
C ILE A 355 25.35 13.81 18.20
N LEU A 356 25.32 14.88 19.00
CA LEU A 356 26.52 15.61 19.41
C LEU A 356 27.46 14.74 20.26
N ASN A 357 26.89 13.90 21.13
CA ASN A 357 27.63 13.01 22.00
C ASN A 357 28.00 11.66 21.34
N GLN A 358 27.65 11.46 20.07
CA GLN A 358 27.84 10.19 19.35
C GLN A 358 27.35 8.98 20.15
N ALA A 359 26.15 9.10 20.72
CA ALA A 359 25.62 8.10 21.63
C ALA A 359 25.50 6.72 20.95
N PRO A 360 26.03 5.63 21.53
CA PRO A 360 25.98 4.29 20.92
C PRO A 360 24.56 3.80 20.60
N SER A 361 23.55 4.32 21.29
CA SER A 361 22.13 4.04 21.01
C SER A 361 21.67 4.51 19.62
N LEU A 362 22.42 5.39 18.95
CA LEU A 362 22.11 5.86 17.60
C LEU A 362 22.51 4.84 16.53
N ASP A 363 23.53 4.02 16.79
CA ASP A 363 24.07 3.06 15.83
C ASP A 363 23.40 1.68 15.94
N ALA A 364 22.73 1.40 17.07
CA ALA A 364 21.92 0.21 17.23
C ALA A 364 20.71 0.26 16.29
N ALA A 365 20.72 -0.56 15.23
CA ALA A 365 19.48 -1.09 14.69
C ALA A 365 18.80 -1.84 15.85
N VAL A 366 17.51 -1.60 16.09
CA VAL A 366 16.76 -2.38 17.09
C VAL A 366 16.96 -3.86 16.75
N PRO A 367 17.60 -4.68 17.61
CA PRO A 367 17.79 -6.08 17.31
C PRO A 367 16.42 -6.75 17.16
N ALA A 368 16.30 -7.57 16.10
CA ALA A 368 15.09 -8.27 15.69
C ALA A 368 14.48 -9.15 16.79
#